data_AF-A0A1F9Q4L5-F1
#
_entry.id   AF-A0A1F9Q4L5-F1
#
_cell.length_a   1.000
_cell.length_b   1.000
_cell.length_c   1.000
_cell.angle_alpha   90.00
_cell.angle_beta   90.00
_cell.angle_gamma   90.00
#
_symmetry.space_group_name_H-M   'P 1'
#
loop_
_entity.id
_entity.type
_entity.pdbx_description
1 polymer ?
#
loop_
_entity_poly.entity_id
_entity_poly.type
_entity_poly.pdbx_seq_one_letter_code
_entity_poly.pdbx_strand_id
1 'polypeptide(L)'
;MSTLGGRLGHAARRRLAEVDGANLRASYGIATCAVDGIVVTTGCREGAGTLTVEDGGRHQLVLYDLVSGSAVSVEIRPEALALAGEYRRLDAALEQERGSLAAVELARRLEEKERVLDVLLPKLRTLPEEELLLVRPLDGPVAWAEGVDR
;
A
#
# COMPACT_ATOMS: atom_id res chain seq x y z
N MET A 1 0.07 11.76 -0.84
CA MET A 1 -0.13 10.82 0.29
C MET A 1 -1.08 9.71 -0.14
N SER A 2 -0.62 8.46 -0.17
CA SER A 2 -1.47 7.32 -0.51
C SER A 2 -2.35 6.91 0.66
N THR A 3 -3.61 7.31 0.59
CA THR A 3 -4.62 6.99 1.60
C THR A 3 -4.83 5.49 1.77
N LEU A 4 -4.64 4.70 0.72
CA LEU A 4 -4.74 3.23 0.80
C LEU A 4 -3.59 2.62 1.61
N GLY A 5 -2.36 3.12 1.42
CA GLY A 5 -1.21 2.70 2.23
C GLY A 5 -1.41 2.98 3.72
N GLY A 6 -1.96 4.14 4.06
CA GLY A 6 -2.32 4.47 5.43
C GLY A 6 -3.39 3.55 6.02
N ARG A 7 -4.42 3.20 5.23
CA ARG A 7 -5.45 2.26 5.67
C ARG A 7 -4.89 0.85 5.91
N LEU A 8 -3.98 0.38 5.04
CA LEU A 8 -3.28 -0.89 5.22
C LEU A 8 -2.49 -0.91 6.53
N GLY A 9 -1.62 0.07 6.74
CA GLY A 9 -0.77 0.12 7.93
C GLY A 9 -1.57 0.33 9.22
N HIS A 10 -2.61 1.15 9.19
CA HIS A 10 -3.50 1.34 10.34
C HIS A 10 -4.26 0.05 10.69
N ALA A 11 -4.83 -0.65 9.70
CA ALA A 11 -5.53 -1.92 9.92
C ALA A 11 -4.58 -2.97 10.50
N ALA A 12 -3.35 -3.06 9.96
CA ALA A 12 -2.32 -3.98 10.47
C ALA A 12 -1.95 -3.68 11.93
N ARG A 13 -1.66 -2.41 12.25
CA ARG A 13 -1.28 -2.00 13.62
C ARG A 13 -2.34 -2.33 14.65
N ARG A 14 -3.63 -2.16 14.33
CA ARG A 14 -4.74 -2.47 15.24
C ARG A 14 -4.88 -3.96 15.57
N ARG A 15 -4.23 -4.86 14.83
CA ARG A 15 -4.27 -6.31 15.08
C ARG A 15 -3.09 -6.84 15.88
N LEU A 16 -2.07 -6.00 16.09
CA LEU A 16 -0.96 -6.31 16.97
C LEU A 16 -1.18 -5.61 18.31
N ALA A 17 -0.61 -6.15 19.38
CA ALA A 17 -0.57 -5.46 20.67
C ALA A 17 0.17 -4.13 20.55
N GLU A 18 0.00 -3.24 21.53
CA GLU A 18 0.82 -2.04 21.61
C GLU A 18 2.29 -2.44 21.77
N VAL A 19 3.05 -2.16 20.72
CA VAL A 19 4.45 -2.55 20.56
C VAL A 19 5.21 -1.33 20.06
N ASP A 20 6.41 -1.14 20.60
CA ASP A 20 7.38 -0.14 20.13
C ASP A 20 7.68 -0.36 18.64
N GLY A 21 7.63 0.71 17.85
CA GLY A 21 7.93 0.68 16.42
C GLY A 21 9.32 0.09 16.10
N ALA A 22 10.28 0.17 17.02
CA ALA A 22 11.61 -0.46 16.86
C ALA A 22 11.55 -2.00 16.74
N ASN A 23 10.52 -2.62 17.33
CA ASN A 23 10.30 -4.06 17.30
C ASN A 23 9.39 -4.52 16.16
N LEU A 24 8.91 -3.58 15.34
CA LEU A 24 8.10 -3.91 14.18
C LEU A 24 8.97 -4.15 12.95
N ARG A 25 8.58 -5.15 12.17
CA ARG A 25 9.08 -5.37 10.81
C ARG A 25 7.92 -5.41 9.85
N ALA A 26 8.11 -4.81 8.68
CA ALA A 26 7.12 -4.76 7.63
C ALA A 26 7.71 -5.24 6.29
N SER A 27 6.90 -5.93 5.50
CA SER A 27 7.18 -6.18 4.08
C SER A 27 5.98 -5.73 3.26
N TYR A 28 6.22 -5.04 2.15
CA TYR A 28 5.19 -4.57 1.24
C TYR A 28 5.46 -5.03 -0.19
N GLY A 29 4.46 -5.66 -0.80
CA GLY A 29 4.63 -6.40 -2.06
C GLY A 29 4.62 -5.59 -3.36
N ILE A 30 4.69 -4.25 -3.32
CA ILE A 30 4.81 -3.43 -4.54
C ILE A 30 5.35 -2.02 -4.25
N ALA A 31 6.31 -1.53 -5.05
CA ALA A 31 6.82 -0.17 -4.95
C ALA A 31 5.82 0.86 -5.52
N THR A 32 5.00 1.45 -4.66
CA THR A 32 4.03 2.50 -5.04
C THR A 32 3.96 3.59 -3.97
N CYS A 33 3.19 4.65 -4.25
CA CYS A 33 2.91 5.71 -3.27
C CYS A 33 2.28 5.20 -1.96
N ALA A 34 1.75 3.97 -1.92
CA ALA A 34 1.28 3.32 -0.71
C ALA A 34 2.35 3.22 0.39
N VAL A 35 3.63 3.11 0.02
CA VAL A 35 4.75 3.03 0.97
C VAL A 35 4.74 4.20 1.95
N ASP A 36 4.53 5.44 1.48
CA ASP A 36 4.48 6.63 2.35
C ASP A 36 3.40 6.51 3.43
N GLY A 37 2.22 6.01 3.07
CA GLY A 37 1.11 5.83 4.00
C GLY A 37 1.40 4.73 5.03
N ILE A 38 2.07 3.66 4.60
CA ILE A 38 2.51 2.57 5.48
C ILE A 38 3.52 3.11 6.48
N VAL A 39 4.56 3.81 6.02
CA VAL A 39 5.59 4.44 6.87
C VAL A 39 4.96 5.33 7.95
N VAL A 40 4.02 6.18 7.56
CA VAL A 40 3.34 7.10 8.50
C VAL A 40 2.55 6.35 9.57
N THR A 41 1.95 5.22 9.23
CA THR A 41 1.03 4.51 10.13
C THR A 41 1.67 3.40 10.95
N THR A 42 2.73 2.78 10.44
CA THR A 42 3.46 1.70 11.14
C THR A 42 4.75 2.19 11.78
N GLY A 43 5.35 3.27 11.27
CA GLY A 43 6.68 3.73 11.67
C GLY A 43 7.84 2.95 11.02
N CYS A 44 7.56 1.86 10.31
CA CYS A 44 8.57 1.07 9.60
C CYS A 44 9.12 1.83 8.39
N ARG A 45 10.43 1.78 8.14
CA ARG A 45 11.12 2.55 7.09
C ARG A 45 12.20 1.70 6.41
N GLU A 46 12.32 1.84 5.08
CA GLU A 46 13.36 1.17 4.30
C GLU A 46 14.76 1.59 4.76
N GLY A 47 15.00 2.89 4.93
CA GLY A 47 16.29 3.41 5.40
C GLY A 47 16.69 3.00 6.82
N ALA A 48 15.76 2.45 7.61
CA ALA A 48 16.04 1.90 8.94
C ALA A 48 16.07 0.35 8.94
N GLY A 49 15.94 -0.30 7.78
CA GLY A 49 15.87 -1.76 7.66
C GLY A 49 14.63 -2.39 8.30
N THR A 50 13.60 -1.60 8.63
CA THR A 50 12.37 -2.09 9.29
C THR A 50 11.20 -2.25 8.34
N LEU A 51 11.31 -1.75 7.10
CA LEU A 51 10.40 -2.02 6.00
C LEU A 51 11.20 -2.56 4.81
N THR A 52 10.74 -3.67 4.24
CA THR A 52 11.20 -4.18 2.94
C THR A 52 10.11 -3.94 1.91
N VAL A 53 10.48 -3.44 0.73
CA VAL A 53 9.56 -3.34 -0.41
C VAL A 53 10.01 -4.35 -1.46
N GLU A 54 9.16 -5.32 -1.74
CA GLU A 54 9.40 -6.40 -2.69
C GLU A 54 8.53 -6.19 -3.93
N ASP A 55 9.03 -6.53 -5.12
CA ASP A 55 8.21 -6.46 -6.34
C ASP A 55 7.43 -7.77 -6.55
N GLY A 56 6.41 -7.97 -5.72
CA GLY A 56 5.51 -9.12 -5.78
C GLY A 56 4.22 -8.86 -6.57
N GLY A 57 4.05 -7.65 -7.10
CA GLY A 57 2.86 -7.22 -7.85
C GLY A 57 1.57 -7.15 -7.02
N ARG A 58 1.62 -7.25 -5.69
CA ARG A 58 0.44 -7.25 -4.81
C ARG A 58 0.47 -6.09 -3.82
N HIS A 59 -0.68 -5.45 -3.63
CA HIS A 59 -0.88 -4.47 -2.55
C HIS A 59 -1.10 -5.18 -1.20
N GLN A 60 -0.10 -5.96 -0.78
CA GLN A 60 -0.09 -6.75 0.43
C GLN A 60 0.97 -6.20 1.38
N LEU A 61 0.54 -5.84 2.60
CA LEU A 61 1.40 -5.51 3.73
C LEU A 61 1.44 -6.71 4.68
N VAL A 62 2.63 -7.12 5.06
CA VAL A 62 2.86 -8.01 6.21
C VAL A 62 3.49 -7.18 7.31
N LEU A 63 2.92 -7.21 8.51
CA LEU A 63 3.46 -6.56 9.70
C LEU A 63 3.69 -7.60 10.78
N TYR A 64 4.87 -7.59 11.38
CA TYR A 64 5.31 -8.53 12.40
C TYR A 64 5.85 -7.80 13.62
N ASP A 65 5.50 -8.33 14.79
CA ASP A 65 6.07 -7.95 16.07
C ASP A 65 7.13 -8.97 16.48
N LEU A 66 8.39 -8.52 16.57
CA LEU A 66 9.53 -9.33 16.97
C LEU A 66 9.46 -9.83 18.42
N VAL A 67 8.71 -9.16 19.30
CA VAL A 67 8.63 -9.49 20.73
C VAL A 67 7.66 -10.65 20.96
N SER A 68 6.42 -10.52 20.46
CA SER A 68 5.41 -11.57 20.63
C SER A 68 5.50 -12.69 19.59
N GLY A 69 6.19 -12.44 18.47
CA GLY A 69 6.19 -13.33 17.31
C GLY A 69 4.88 -13.31 16.51
N SER A 70 3.98 -12.35 16.80
CA SER A 70 2.70 -12.23 16.08
C SER A 70 2.90 -11.54 14.73
N ALA A 71 2.21 -12.03 13.70
CA ALA A 71 2.12 -11.36 12.41
C ALA A 71 0.70 -11.23 11.89
N VAL A 72 0.50 -10.20 11.07
CA VAL A 72 -0.71 -9.98 10.31
C VAL A 72 -0.38 -9.65 8.86
N SER A 73 -1.13 -10.26 7.94
CA SER A 73 -1.17 -9.86 6.54
C SER A 73 -2.42 -9.05 6.28
N VAL A 74 -2.26 -7.92 5.61
CA VAL A 74 -3.34 -7.05 5.16
C VAL A 74 -3.17 -6.79 3.67
N GLU A 75 -4.17 -7.15 2.88
CA GLU A 75 -4.15 -7.00 1.43
C GLU A 75 -5.35 -6.19 0.96
N ILE A 76 -5.18 -5.36 -0.06
CA ILE A 76 -6.31 -4.69 -0.72
C ILE A 76 -7.06 -5.74 -1.55
N ARG A 77 -8.37 -5.82 -1.34
CA ARG A 77 -9.23 -6.74 -2.08
C ARG A 77 -9.21 -6.45 -3.59
N PRO A 78 -9.20 -7.49 -4.45
CA PRO A 78 -9.30 -7.31 -5.89
C PRO A 78 -10.52 -6.49 -6.32
N GLU A 79 -11.66 -6.65 -5.65
CA GLU A 79 -12.89 -5.92 -5.92
C GLU A 79 -12.72 -4.42 -5.66
N ALA A 80 -12.03 -4.05 -4.57
CA ALA A 80 -11.71 -2.67 -4.26
C ALA A 80 -10.70 -2.08 -5.27
N LEU A 81 -9.72 -2.88 -5.70
CA LEU A 81 -8.81 -2.47 -6.78
C LEU A 81 -9.56 -2.30 -8.10
N ALA A 82 -10.59 -3.09 -8.38
CA ALA A 82 -11.38 -2.96 -9.61
C ALA A 82 -12.08 -1.60 -9.72
N LEU A 83 -12.45 -0.98 -8.59
CA LEU A 83 -13.01 0.39 -8.56
C LEU A 83 -12.04 1.43 -9.14
N ALA A 84 -10.73 1.21 -8.99
CA ALA A 84 -9.68 2.05 -9.56
C ALA A 84 -9.31 1.66 -11.01
N GLY A 85 -10.07 0.76 -11.64
CA GLY A 85 -9.79 0.25 -12.99
C GLY A 85 -9.81 1.33 -14.06
N GLU A 86 -10.75 2.26 -14.01
CA GLU A 86 -10.82 3.39 -14.95
C GLU A 86 -9.61 4.32 -14.80
N TYR A 87 -9.27 4.69 -13.57
CA TYR A 87 -8.07 5.49 -13.29
C TYR A 87 -6.80 4.81 -13.81
N ARG A 88 -6.62 3.50 -13.55
CA ARG A 88 -5.46 2.74 -14.05
C ARG A 88 -5.37 2.70 -15.56
N ARG A 89 -6.51 2.58 -16.26
CA ARG A 89 -6.52 2.62 -17.73
C ARG A 89 -6.06 3.98 -18.26
N LEU A 90 -6.57 5.07 -17.68
CA LEU A 90 -6.16 6.42 -18.05
C LEU A 90 -4.68 6.68 -17.76
N ASP A 91 -4.20 6.22 -16.60
CA ASP A 91 -2.80 6.33 -16.22
C ASP A 91 -1.87 5.55 -17.15
N ALA A 92 -2.21 4.29 -17.46
CA ALA A 92 -1.43 3.46 -18.38
C ALA A 92 -1.40 4.04 -19.81
N ALA A 93 -2.54 4.52 -20.32
CA ALA A 93 -2.61 5.17 -21.63
C ALA A 93 -1.78 6.46 -21.65
N LEU A 94 -1.84 7.26 -20.57
CA LEU A 94 -1.01 8.45 -20.44
C LEU A 94 0.47 8.12 -20.42
N GLU A 95 0.93 7.13 -19.65
CA GLU A 95 2.34 6.75 -19.63
C GLU A 95 2.86 6.26 -20.98
N GLN A 96 2.03 5.52 -21.74
CA GLN A 96 2.41 5.05 -23.08
C GLN A 96 2.46 6.18 -24.12
N GLU A 97 1.51 7.13 -24.07
CA GLU A 97 1.37 8.16 -25.10
C GLU A 97 2.06 9.49 -24.73
N ARG A 98 2.53 9.67 -23.49
CA ARG A 98 3.03 10.97 -22.96
C ARG A 98 4.02 11.66 -23.89
N GLY A 99 4.95 10.89 -24.48
CA GLY A 99 6.00 11.43 -25.34
C GLY A 99 5.53 11.87 -26.74
N SER A 100 4.34 11.46 -27.19
CA SER A 100 3.79 11.77 -28.50
C SER A 100 2.59 12.73 -28.46
N LEU A 101 2.04 13.00 -27.29
CA LEU A 101 0.91 13.92 -27.13
C LEU A 101 1.33 15.37 -27.26
N ALA A 102 0.54 16.16 -28.00
CA ALA A 102 0.63 17.61 -27.97
C ALA A 102 0.32 18.14 -26.55
N ALA A 103 0.96 19.23 -26.15
CA ALA A 103 0.85 19.77 -24.79
C ALA A 103 -0.60 20.03 -24.34
N VAL A 104 -1.46 20.53 -25.25
CA VAL A 104 -2.88 20.78 -24.97
C VAL A 104 -3.64 19.49 -24.69
N GLU A 105 -3.38 18.44 -25.47
CA GLU A 105 -4.03 17.14 -25.29
C GLU A 105 -3.54 16.42 -24.03
N LEU A 106 -2.23 16.51 -23.75
CA LEU A 106 -1.67 16.00 -22.51
C LEU A 106 -2.32 16.68 -21.28
N ALA A 107 -2.46 18.00 -21.31
CA ALA A 107 -3.13 18.74 -20.23
C ALA A 107 -4.59 18.29 -20.05
N ARG A 108 -5.34 18.16 -21.15
CA ARG A 108 -6.74 17.68 -21.14
C ARG A 108 -6.86 16.29 -20.50
N ARG A 109 -5.98 15.35 -20.88
CA ARG A 109 -6.01 13.98 -20.33
C ARG A 109 -5.56 13.90 -18.88
N LEU A 110 -4.60 14.73 -18.46
CA LEU A 110 -4.22 14.85 -17.05
C LEU A 110 -5.37 15.36 -16.19
N GLU A 111 -6.10 16.37 -16.67
CA GLU A 111 -7.29 16.89 -15.99
C GLU A 111 -8.42 15.84 -15.92
N GLU A 112 -8.62 15.06 -16.99
CA GLU A 112 -9.56 13.94 -17.00
C GLU A 112 -9.19 12.88 -15.94
N LYS A 113 -7.91 12.50 -15.89
CA LYS A 113 -7.37 11.58 -14.87
C LYS A 113 -7.58 12.13 -13.45
N GLU A 114 -7.36 13.43 -13.23
CA GLU A 114 -7.55 14.09 -11.93
C GLU A 114 -9.02 14.09 -11.51
N ARG A 115 -9.96 14.40 -12.41
CA ARG A 115 -11.41 14.32 -12.16
C ARG A 115 -11.86 12.92 -11.76
N VAL A 116 -11.34 11.89 -12.42
CA VAL A 116 -11.62 10.49 -12.05
C VAL A 116 -11.08 10.18 -10.67
N LEU A 117 -9.88 10.67 -10.35
CA LEU A 117 -9.26 10.48 -9.03
C LEU A 117 -10.07 11.18 -7.92
N ASP A 118 -10.58 12.38 -8.15
CA ASP A 118 -11.40 13.13 -7.20
C ASP A 118 -12.71 12.43 -6.85
N VAL A 119 -13.30 11.69 -7.80
CA VAL A 119 -14.49 10.87 -7.55
C VAL A 119 -14.13 9.55 -6.85
N LEU A 120 -12.97 8.98 -7.19
CA LEU A 120 -12.53 7.67 -6.70
C LEU A 120 -12.03 7.73 -5.24
N LEU A 121 -11.22 8.74 -4.89
CA LEU A 121 -10.57 8.84 -3.58
C LEU A 121 -11.58 8.89 -2.42
N PRO A 122 -12.67 9.68 -2.45
CA PRO A 122 -13.68 9.66 -1.40
C PRO A 122 -14.27 8.27 -1.19
N LYS A 123 -14.63 7.57 -2.28
CA LYS A 123 -15.18 6.20 -2.21
C LYS A 123 -14.21 5.25 -1.53
N LEU A 124 -12.94 5.24 -1.97
CA LEU A 124 -11.89 4.39 -1.39
C LEU A 124 -11.57 4.74 0.07
N ARG A 125 -11.77 6.00 0.49
CA ARG A 125 -11.58 6.42 1.88
C ARG A 125 -12.72 5.96 2.78
N THR A 126 -13.95 5.98 2.28
CA THR A 126 -15.15 5.68 3.07
C THR A 126 -15.60 4.21 2.99
N LEU A 127 -15.03 3.43 2.06
CA LEU A 127 -15.30 1.99 1.95
C LEU A 127 -15.06 1.28 3.29
N PRO A 128 -15.98 0.42 3.76
CA PRO A 128 -15.78 -0.38 4.96
C PRO A 128 -14.46 -1.17 4.94
N GLU A 129 -13.88 -1.45 6.11
CA GLU A 129 -12.60 -2.17 6.19
C GLU A 129 -12.72 -3.57 5.57
N GLU A 130 -13.82 -4.26 5.82
CA GLU A 130 -14.14 -5.59 5.32
C GLU A 130 -14.38 -5.65 3.81
N GLU A 131 -14.76 -4.54 3.18
CA GLU A 131 -14.94 -4.41 1.73
C GLU A 131 -13.66 -3.95 1.03
N LEU A 132 -12.80 -3.20 1.73
CA LEU A 132 -11.51 -2.75 1.19
C LEU A 132 -10.42 -3.80 1.36
N LEU A 133 -10.37 -4.45 2.53
CA LEU A 133 -9.21 -5.18 3.01
C LEU A 133 -9.54 -6.64 3.29
N LEU A 134 -8.54 -7.46 3.06
CA LEU A 134 -8.44 -8.84 3.48
C LEU A 134 -7.39 -8.90 4.58
N VAL A 135 -7.82 -9.11 5.83
CA VAL A 135 -6.97 -9.16 7.01
C VAL A 135 -6.85 -10.61 7.47
N ARG A 136 -5.62 -11.11 7.64
CA ARG A 136 -5.35 -12.49 8.07
C ARG A 136 -4.24 -12.51 9.12
N PRO A 137 -4.43 -13.15 10.29
CA PRO A 137 -3.29 -13.50 11.13
C PRO A 137 -2.38 -14.47 10.37
N LEU A 138 -1.08 -14.39 10.61
CA LEU A 138 -0.12 -15.37 10.12
C LEU A 138 0.37 -16.18 11.31
N ASP A 139 0.14 -17.49 11.28
CA ASP A 139 0.62 -18.41 12.29
C ASP A 139 2.04 -18.89 11.92
N GLY A 140 2.97 -18.78 12.87
CA GLY A 140 4.33 -19.29 12.73
C GLY A 140 5.39 -18.23 12.41
N PRO A 141 6.67 -18.61 12.45
CA PRO A 141 7.77 -17.69 12.19
C PRO A 141 7.70 -17.19 10.75
N VAL A 142 7.46 -15.89 10.57
CA VAL A 142 7.66 -15.24 9.28
C VAL A 142 9.16 -15.27 9.02
N ALA A 143 9.58 -15.93 7.94
CA ALA A 143 10.97 -15.93 7.49
C ALA A 143 11.32 -14.51 7.04
N TRP A 144 11.70 -13.65 7.98
CA TRP A 144 12.37 -12.41 7.69
C TRP A 144 13.74 -12.77 7.13
N ALA A 145 14.07 -12.25 5.96
CA ALA A 145 15.40 -12.42 5.40
C ALA A 145 16.42 -11.95 6.44
N GLU A 146 17.15 -12.89 7.04
CA GLU A 146 18.31 -12.62 7.86
C GLU A 146 19.32 -11.90 6.96
N GLY A 147 19.41 -10.58 7.12
CA GLY A 147 20.14 -9.75 6.16
C GLY A 147 20.46 -8.34 6.63
N VAL A 148 20.34 -8.04 7.92
CA VAL A 148 20.96 -6.85 8.51
C VAL A 148 21.79 -7.31 9.70
N ASP A 149 22.87 -8.01 9.38
CA ASP A 149 23.94 -8.27 10.30
C ASP A 149 24.91 -7.07 10.25
N ARG A 150 25.11 -6.46 11.43
CA ARG A 150 26.09 -5.42 11.85
C ARG A 150 25.66 -3.97 11.87
#